data_AF-A0A2E5EME2-F1
#
_entry.id   AF-A0A2E5EME2-F1
#
_cell.length_a   1.000
_cell.length_b   1.000
_cell.length_c   1.000
_cell.angle_alpha   90.00
_cell.angle_beta   90.00
_cell.angle_gamma   90.00
#
_symmetry.space_group_name_H-M   'P 1'
#
loop_
_entity.id
_entity.type
_entity.pdbx_description
1 polymer ?
#
loop_
_entity_poly.entity_id
_entity_poly.type
_entity_poly.pdbx_seq_one_letter_code
_entity_poly.pdbx_strand_id
1 'polypeptide(L)'
;MMKFLFSTLSLALALAAVPPRTHAAGTNQTEIIAVIGAAGEEEFETQFKEWADRLPVIAKKARAKLTTIGFEEPGEINDRELLKQALASAEQDKLNDLWIILIGHGTYDPRAAKFNLRGPDLSSAQLASWLVSITRPTAIINCTASSGAFLKPLSGANRVVITSTKNGMEQNFSRFGNFFTQNLASPEADLDQDEQTSLLEAFLKASKDTLGFYESAGKLATEHALIDDNGDGYGTRPDFFRGVRATKKARGGQSIDGLRAHQFHLIRSEFEAKLSPEVRAERDRLELAVERHRSRKPHMKEDLYYSELEKLMVTLAKLYASVEEVEKDKAVAKPESK
;
A
#
# COMPACT_ATOMS: atom_id res chain seq x y z
N MET A 1 19.02 48.27 61.28
CA MET A 1 18.85 48.90 59.96
C MET A 1 19.23 47.87 58.90
N MET A 2 18.28 47.04 58.45
CA MET A 2 18.41 46.26 57.22
C MET A 2 17.01 45.79 56.80
N LYS A 3 16.50 46.37 55.71
CA LYS A 3 15.19 46.08 55.12
C LYS A 3 15.33 44.85 54.22
N PHE A 4 14.60 43.78 54.49
CA PHE A 4 14.40 42.68 53.53
C PHE A 4 13.18 43.00 52.67
N LEU A 5 13.42 43.26 51.37
CA LEU A 5 12.37 43.34 50.36
C LEU A 5 11.94 41.91 49.98
N PHE A 6 10.67 41.59 50.17
CA PHE A 6 10.02 40.46 49.51
C PHE A 6 9.73 40.84 48.05
N SER A 7 10.32 40.14 47.10
CA SER A 7 9.95 40.21 45.67
C SER A 7 9.13 38.96 45.35
N THR A 8 7.82 39.15 45.17
CA THR A 8 6.90 38.14 44.67
C THR A 8 7.01 38.10 43.14
N LEU A 9 7.63 37.05 42.60
CA LEU A 9 7.68 36.78 41.17
C LEU A 9 6.45 35.93 40.78
N SER A 10 5.40 36.58 40.29
CA SER A 10 4.23 35.91 39.73
C SER A 10 4.56 35.38 38.33
N LEU A 11 4.77 34.06 38.22
CA LEU A 11 4.95 33.37 36.94
C LEU A 11 3.58 33.11 36.30
N ALA A 12 3.16 33.97 35.38
CA ALA A 12 1.96 33.76 34.59
C ALA A 12 2.21 32.68 33.53
N LEU A 13 1.68 31.48 33.77
CA LEU A 13 1.70 30.38 32.81
C LEU A 13 0.67 30.63 31.71
N ALA A 14 1.09 31.23 30.60
CA ALA A 14 0.26 31.39 29.42
C ALA A 14 0.03 30.02 28.76
N LEU A 15 -1.16 29.46 28.96
CA LEU A 15 -1.61 28.26 28.26
C LEU A 15 -1.87 28.63 26.79
N ALA A 16 -0.86 28.47 25.94
CA ALA A 16 -1.01 28.64 24.51
C ALA A 16 -1.97 27.57 23.97
N ALA A 17 -3.19 27.97 23.63
CA ALA A 17 -4.14 27.12 22.93
C ALA A 17 -3.54 26.73 21.58
N VAL A 18 -3.11 25.47 21.46
CA VAL A 18 -2.69 24.89 20.18
C VAL A 18 -3.96 24.81 19.32
N PRO A 19 -4.05 25.56 18.20
CA PRO A 19 -5.20 25.44 17.33
C PRO A 19 -5.27 24.02 16.76
N PRO A 20 -6.47 23.44 16.59
CA PRO A 20 -6.61 22.16 15.91
C PRO A 20 -5.95 22.27 14.53
N ARG A 21 -5.06 21.34 14.21
CA ARG A 21 -4.45 21.23 12.89
C ARG A 21 -5.56 20.91 11.89
N THR A 22 -6.09 21.93 11.21
CA THR A 22 -6.93 21.75 10.03
C THR A 22 -6.06 21.09 8.96
N HIS A 23 -6.22 19.78 8.79
CA HIS A 23 -5.70 19.10 7.61
C HIS A 23 -6.55 19.62 6.46
N ALA A 24 -5.92 20.35 5.54
CA ALA A 24 -6.58 20.71 4.29
C ALA A 24 -7.04 19.40 3.65
N ALA A 25 -8.35 19.28 3.39
CA ALA A 25 -8.93 18.12 2.75
C ALA A 25 -8.23 17.94 1.39
N GLY A 26 -7.31 16.98 1.32
CA GLY A 26 -6.76 16.51 0.06
C GLY A 26 -7.94 16.02 -0.79
N THR A 27 -7.81 16.12 -2.11
CA THR A 27 -8.81 15.45 -2.96
C THR A 27 -8.77 13.96 -2.60
N ASN A 28 -9.93 13.35 -2.45
CA ASN A 28 -10.11 11.96 -2.01
C ASN A 28 -9.61 10.93 -3.06
N GLN A 29 -8.73 11.37 -3.96
CA GLN A 29 -8.30 10.68 -5.15
C GLN A 29 -7.05 9.86 -4.86
N THR A 30 -7.05 8.61 -5.29
CA THR A 30 -5.85 7.76 -5.31
C THR A 30 -5.01 8.11 -6.53
N GLU A 31 -3.69 7.98 -6.44
CA GLU A 31 -2.77 8.17 -7.57
C GLU A 31 -2.09 6.85 -7.91
N ILE A 32 -1.96 6.58 -9.21
CA ILE A 32 -1.27 5.42 -9.76
C ILE A 32 -0.16 5.93 -10.67
N ILE A 33 1.07 5.54 -10.38
CA ILE A 33 2.23 5.69 -11.27
C ILE A 33 2.59 4.31 -11.77
N ALA A 34 2.27 4.04 -13.03
CA ALA A 34 2.61 2.80 -13.72
C ALA A 34 3.86 3.02 -14.57
N VAL A 35 4.90 2.21 -14.36
CA VAL A 35 6.17 2.32 -15.08
C VAL A 35 6.41 1.03 -15.84
N ILE A 36 6.45 1.13 -17.16
CA ILE A 36 6.69 0.03 -18.09
C ILE A 36 8.17 0.10 -18.50
N GLY A 37 8.91 -0.96 -18.20
CA GLY A 37 10.33 -1.07 -18.49
C GLY A 37 10.63 -1.36 -19.95
N ALA A 38 11.92 -1.40 -20.30
CA ALA A 38 12.34 -1.86 -21.62
C ALA A 38 11.96 -3.33 -21.82
N ALA A 39 11.29 -3.65 -22.93
CA ALA A 39 10.84 -5.00 -23.24
C ALA A 39 11.96 -5.95 -23.68
N GLY A 40 12.95 -5.42 -24.40
CA GLY A 40 14.03 -6.20 -25.02
C GLY A 40 13.55 -6.90 -26.29
N GLU A 41 12.66 -7.89 -26.15
CA GLU A 41 12.09 -8.68 -27.25
C GLU A 41 10.59 -8.41 -27.43
N GLU A 42 10.08 -8.60 -28.66
CA GLU A 42 8.69 -8.31 -29.06
C GLU A 42 7.64 -9.10 -28.26
N GLU A 43 7.96 -10.34 -27.88
CA GLU A 43 7.07 -11.16 -27.03
C GLU A 43 6.80 -10.47 -25.68
N PHE A 44 7.84 -9.93 -25.04
CA PHE A 44 7.70 -9.23 -23.77
C PHE A 44 7.01 -7.89 -23.94
N GLU A 45 7.22 -7.21 -25.06
CA GLU A 45 6.52 -5.94 -25.36
C GLU A 45 5.01 -6.16 -25.41
N THR A 46 4.58 -7.21 -26.11
CA THR A 46 3.16 -7.59 -26.19
C THR A 46 2.60 -7.91 -24.81
N GLN A 47 3.30 -8.72 -24.01
CA GLN A 47 2.86 -9.07 -22.66
C GLN A 47 2.79 -7.85 -21.73
N PHE A 48 3.81 -7.01 -21.70
CA PHE A 48 3.82 -5.80 -20.86
C PHE A 48 2.72 -4.84 -21.25
N LYS A 49 2.44 -4.71 -22.56
CA LYS A 49 1.34 -3.92 -23.08
C LYS A 49 -0.01 -4.44 -22.59
N GLU A 50 -0.26 -5.74 -22.71
CA GLU A 50 -1.50 -6.37 -22.22
C GLU A 50 -1.73 -6.15 -20.72
N TRP A 51 -0.66 -6.19 -19.91
CA TRP A 51 -0.77 -5.98 -18.47
C TRP A 51 -1.03 -4.50 -18.14
N ALA A 52 -0.35 -3.59 -18.84
CA ALA A 52 -0.51 -2.15 -18.68
C ALA A 52 -1.87 -1.63 -19.18
N ASP A 53 -2.43 -2.20 -20.26
CA ASP A 53 -3.74 -1.83 -20.82
C ASP A 53 -4.91 -2.06 -19.86
N ARG A 54 -4.72 -2.86 -18.80
CA ARG A 54 -5.71 -3.04 -17.72
C ARG A 54 -5.78 -1.81 -16.80
N LEU A 55 -4.67 -1.09 -16.64
CA LEU A 55 -4.53 -0.03 -15.65
C LEU A 55 -5.41 1.20 -15.94
N PRO A 56 -5.59 1.68 -17.18
CA PRO A 56 -6.56 2.75 -17.48
C PRO A 56 -7.99 2.42 -17.06
N VAL A 57 -8.43 1.17 -17.27
CA VAL A 57 -9.77 0.71 -16.88
C VAL A 57 -9.90 0.67 -15.36
N ILE A 58 -8.88 0.12 -14.67
CA ILE A 58 -8.81 0.07 -13.20
C ILE A 58 -8.81 1.49 -12.61
N ALA A 59 -7.96 2.38 -13.13
CA ALA A 59 -7.87 3.77 -12.69
C ALA A 59 -9.20 4.50 -12.86
N LYS A 60 -9.89 4.30 -13.99
CA LYS A 60 -11.22 4.88 -14.23
C LYS A 60 -12.25 4.39 -13.20
N LYS A 61 -12.29 3.08 -12.92
CA LYS A 61 -13.18 2.51 -11.88
C LYS A 61 -12.86 3.06 -10.49
N ALA A 62 -11.56 3.14 -10.15
CA ALA A 62 -11.06 3.70 -8.90
C ALA A 62 -11.21 5.23 -8.79
N ARG A 63 -11.57 5.91 -9.88
CA ARG A 63 -11.51 7.38 -10.04
C ARG A 63 -10.10 7.91 -9.71
N ALA A 64 -9.07 7.12 -9.94
CA ALA A 64 -7.68 7.45 -9.62
C ALA A 64 -7.03 8.31 -10.70
N LYS A 65 -6.07 9.16 -10.31
CA LYS A 65 -5.15 9.83 -11.23
C LYS A 65 -4.14 8.78 -11.71
N LEU A 66 -4.07 8.52 -13.01
CA LEU A 66 -3.11 7.59 -13.61
C LEU A 66 -2.03 8.37 -14.36
N THR A 67 -0.77 8.06 -14.06
CA THR A 67 0.39 8.46 -14.84
C THR A 67 1.09 7.19 -15.33
N THR A 68 1.16 7.03 -16.64
CA THR A 68 1.84 5.90 -17.28
C THR A 68 3.16 6.39 -17.89
N ILE A 69 4.26 5.70 -17.57
CA ILE A 69 5.61 5.99 -18.05
C ILE A 69 6.11 4.75 -18.77
N GLY A 70 6.82 4.91 -19.88
CA GLY A 70 7.38 3.76 -20.60
C GLY A 70 6.46 3.09 -21.61
N PHE A 71 5.23 3.60 -21.78
CA PHE A 71 4.19 2.99 -22.62
C PHE A 71 4.02 3.67 -23.99
N GLU A 72 4.14 5.00 -24.03
CA GLU A 72 4.12 5.78 -25.27
C GLU A 72 5.50 5.81 -25.93
N GLU A 73 5.58 6.24 -27.19
CA GLU A 73 6.85 6.42 -27.91
C GLU A 73 7.84 7.28 -27.08
N PRO A 74 9.14 6.93 -27.07
CA PRO A 74 10.13 7.68 -26.31
C PRO A 74 10.15 9.17 -26.69
N GLY A 75 9.94 10.04 -25.69
CA GLY A 75 10.11 11.48 -25.83
C GLY A 75 11.55 11.94 -25.60
N GLU A 76 11.76 13.26 -25.51
CA GLU A 76 13.08 13.85 -25.22
C GLU A 76 13.58 13.54 -23.80
N ILE A 77 12.66 13.43 -22.84
CA ILE A 77 12.96 13.11 -21.43
C ILE A 77 12.88 11.59 -21.26
N ASN A 78 13.97 10.98 -20.77
CA ASN A 78 13.99 9.55 -20.51
C ASN A 78 13.07 9.14 -19.36
N ASP A 79 12.60 7.88 -19.39
CA ASP A 79 11.63 7.34 -18.43
C ASP A 79 12.07 7.47 -16.96
N ARG A 80 13.39 7.41 -16.68
CA ARG A 80 13.91 7.57 -15.32
C ARG A 80 13.69 8.98 -14.78
N GLU A 81 13.88 10.00 -15.61
CA GLU A 81 13.63 11.38 -15.20
C GLU A 81 12.13 11.69 -15.15
N LEU A 82 11.32 11.12 -16.06
CA LEU A 82 9.86 11.19 -15.97
C LEU A 82 9.34 10.61 -14.66
N LEU A 83 9.88 9.46 -14.23
CA LEU A 83 9.50 8.84 -12.95
C LEU A 83 9.88 9.74 -11.77
N LYS A 84 11.09 10.30 -11.79
CA LYS A 84 11.52 11.24 -10.76
C LYS A 84 10.62 12.47 -10.67
N GLN A 85 10.22 13.03 -11.81
CA GLN A 85 9.28 14.16 -11.89
C GLN A 85 7.89 13.77 -11.37
N ALA A 86 7.38 12.58 -11.74
CA ALA A 86 6.10 12.08 -11.27
C ALA A 86 6.09 11.89 -9.74
N LEU A 87 7.16 11.34 -9.17
CA LEU A 87 7.31 11.20 -7.72
C LEU A 87 7.41 12.56 -7.00
N ALA A 88 8.12 13.53 -7.59
CA ALA A 88 8.17 14.89 -7.06
C ALA A 88 6.79 15.58 -7.10
N SER A 89 5.98 15.34 -8.15
CA SER A 89 4.59 15.79 -8.19
C SER A 89 3.73 15.11 -7.12
N ALA A 90 3.88 13.80 -6.96
CA ALA A 90 3.12 13.01 -5.97
C ALA A 90 3.42 13.43 -4.52
N GLU A 91 4.64 13.92 -4.25
CA GLU A 91 5.01 14.54 -2.97
C GLU A 91 4.19 15.81 -2.70
N GLN A 92 3.93 16.63 -3.74
CA GLN A 92 3.22 17.90 -3.60
C GLN A 92 1.70 17.76 -3.60
N ASP A 93 1.15 16.81 -4.38
CA ASP A 93 -0.28 16.79 -4.71
C ASP A 93 -1.22 16.43 -3.55
N LYS A 94 -0.69 16.08 -2.35
CA LYS A 94 -1.47 15.74 -1.12
C LYS A 94 -2.70 14.84 -1.38
N LEU A 95 -2.63 13.99 -2.40
CA LEU A 95 -3.62 12.95 -2.67
C LEU A 95 -3.54 11.88 -1.58
N ASN A 96 -4.57 11.03 -1.46
CA ASN A 96 -4.64 10.05 -0.37
C ASN A 96 -3.55 8.99 -0.46
N ASP A 97 -3.69 8.07 -1.42
CA ASP A 97 -2.86 6.87 -1.51
C ASP A 97 -2.06 6.91 -2.81
N LEU A 98 -0.80 6.47 -2.75
CA LEU A 98 0.06 6.34 -3.94
C LEU A 98 0.26 4.86 -4.28
N TRP A 99 0.08 4.50 -5.54
CA TRP A 99 0.37 3.17 -6.06
C TRP A 99 1.47 3.29 -7.11
N ILE A 100 2.58 2.61 -6.90
CA ILE A 100 3.69 2.54 -7.86
C ILE A 100 3.75 1.10 -8.36
N ILE A 101 3.48 0.90 -9.66
CA ILE A 101 3.44 -0.41 -10.28
C ILE A 101 4.55 -0.47 -11.33
N LEU A 102 5.54 -1.35 -11.12
CA LEU A 102 6.68 -1.53 -12.02
C LEU A 102 6.46 -2.80 -12.84
N ILE A 103 6.23 -2.67 -14.14
CA ILE A 103 6.05 -3.77 -15.09
C ILE A 103 7.26 -3.79 -16.02
N GLY A 104 7.96 -4.91 -16.14
CA GLY A 104 9.13 -4.97 -17.00
C GLY A 104 10.12 -6.04 -16.60
N HIS A 105 11.38 -5.81 -16.95
CA HIS A 105 12.50 -6.63 -16.54
C HIS A 105 13.23 -6.04 -15.33
N GLY A 106 13.90 -6.93 -14.60
CA GLY A 106 14.72 -6.58 -13.46
C GLY A 106 16.01 -7.39 -13.48
N THR A 107 17.10 -6.73 -13.16
CA THR A 107 18.45 -7.30 -13.15
C THR A 107 19.04 -7.21 -11.76
N TYR A 108 19.90 -8.16 -11.43
CA TYR A 108 20.59 -8.17 -10.16
C TYR A 108 22.02 -8.67 -10.33
N ASP A 109 22.93 -7.88 -9.78
CA ASP A 109 24.27 -8.32 -9.44
C ASP A 109 24.50 -8.13 -7.93
N PRO A 110 25.56 -8.69 -7.35
CA PRO A 110 25.84 -8.55 -5.91
C PRO A 110 26.04 -7.09 -5.43
N ARG A 111 26.21 -6.12 -6.34
CA ARG A 111 26.35 -4.69 -6.02
C ARG A 111 25.01 -3.97 -6.03
N ALA A 112 24.12 -4.28 -6.98
CA ALA A 112 22.85 -3.59 -7.14
C ALA A 112 21.76 -4.42 -7.82
N ALA A 113 20.53 -4.22 -7.36
CA ALA A 113 19.31 -4.57 -8.08
C ALA A 113 18.81 -3.38 -8.89
N LYS A 114 18.35 -3.63 -10.11
CA LYS A 114 17.89 -2.59 -11.04
C LYS A 114 16.58 -3.00 -11.71
N PHE A 115 15.70 -2.02 -11.87
CA PHE A 115 14.54 -2.07 -12.75
C PHE A 115 14.97 -1.52 -14.11
N ASN A 116 14.76 -2.31 -15.16
CA ASN A 116 15.27 -2.00 -16.49
C ASN A 116 14.32 -1.07 -17.24
N LEU A 117 14.69 0.21 -17.33
CA LEU A 117 13.92 1.25 -17.99
C LEU A 117 14.33 1.38 -19.46
N ARG A 118 13.52 2.06 -20.27
CA ARG A 118 14.01 2.53 -21.58
C ARG A 118 14.97 3.68 -21.32
N GLY A 119 16.24 3.43 -21.59
CA GLY A 119 17.33 4.33 -21.22
C GLY A 119 17.96 3.94 -19.87
N PRO A 120 18.36 4.90 -19.02
CA PRO A 120 19.08 4.57 -17.80
C PRO A 120 18.24 3.78 -16.78
N ASP A 121 18.72 2.60 -16.38
CA ASP A 121 18.11 1.77 -15.34
C ASP A 121 17.94 2.52 -14.00
N LEU A 122 16.96 2.06 -13.23
CA LEU A 122 16.67 2.54 -11.87
C LEU A 122 17.12 1.53 -10.82
N SER A 123 18.04 1.91 -9.94
CA SER A 123 18.45 1.05 -8.83
C SER A 123 17.47 1.10 -7.65
N SER A 124 17.46 0.05 -6.82
CA SER A 124 16.66 0.02 -5.59
C SER A 124 17.00 1.15 -4.61
N ALA A 125 18.29 1.47 -4.45
CA ALA A 125 18.76 2.56 -3.61
C ALA A 125 18.30 3.94 -4.13
N GLN A 126 18.33 4.12 -5.46
CA GLN A 126 17.88 5.38 -6.07
C GLN A 126 16.37 5.58 -5.88
N LEU A 127 15.56 4.55 -6.15
CA LEU A 127 14.12 4.63 -5.90
C LEU A 127 13.82 4.88 -4.41
N ALA A 128 14.49 4.17 -3.50
CA ALA A 128 14.35 4.39 -2.06
C ALA A 128 14.64 5.85 -1.67
N SER A 129 15.68 6.46 -2.24
CA SER A 129 16.05 7.85 -1.97
C SER A 129 14.98 8.85 -2.41
N TRP A 130 14.31 8.60 -3.53
CA TRP A 130 13.23 9.47 -4.03
C TRP A 130 11.95 9.35 -3.21
N LEU A 131 11.73 8.21 -2.57
CA LEU A 131 10.54 7.97 -1.75
C LEU A 131 10.65 8.52 -0.32
N VAL A 132 11.83 8.98 0.12
CA VAL A 132 12.05 9.47 1.50
C VAL A 132 11.07 10.57 1.89
N SER A 133 10.78 11.51 0.97
CA SER A 133 9.88 12.63 1.24
C SER A 133 8.39 12.26 1.12
N ILE A 134 8.06 11.09 0.56
CA ILE A 134 6.68 10.63 0.43
C ILE A 134 6.22 10.01 1.75
N THR A 135 5.38 10.75 2.48
CA THR A 135 4.91 10.37 3.83
C THR A 135 3.49 9.78 3.84
N ARG A 136 2.76 9.92 2.73
CA ARG A 136 1.41 9.38 2.55
C ARG A 136 1.44 7.85 2.32
N PRO A 137 0.34 7.13 2.59
CA PRO A 137 0.26 5.70 2.34
C PRO A 137 0.65 5.34 0.90
N THR A 138 1.60 4.43 0.73
CA THR A 138 2.18 4.10 -0.57
C THR A 138 2.29 2.58 -0.76
N ALA A 139 1.70 2.04 -1.82
CA ALA A 139 1.95 0.68 -2.28
C ALA A 139 2.97 0.69 -3.41
N ILE A 140 3.96 -0.18 -3.34
CA ILE A 140 5.02 -0.34 -4.34
C ILE A 140 5.03 -1.80 -4.77
N ILE A 141 4.64 -2.05 -6.01
CA ILE A 141 4.52 -3.39 -6.57
C ILE A 141 5.56 -3.53 -7.67
N ASN A 142 6.61 -4.29 -7.39
CA ASN A 142 7.64 -4.60 -8.36
C ASN A 142 7.38 -5.98 -8.99
N CYS A 143 6.85 -5.95 -10.22
CA CYS A 143 6.42 -7.14 -10.95
C CYS A 143 7.56 -7.89 -11.67
N THR A 144 8.82 -7.51 -11.44
CA THR A 144 9.96 -7.94 -12.27
C THR A 144 10.74 -9.11 -11.68
N ALA A 145 11.56 -9.76 -12.50
CA ALA A 145 12.59 -10.68 -12.05
C ALA A 145 13.55 -9.98 -11.07
N SER A 146 14.14 -10.72 -10.12
CA SER A 146 15.07 -10.19 -9.11
C SER A 146 14.50 -9.09 -8.17
N SER A 147 13.20 -8.79 -8.27
CA SER A 147 12.50 -7.78 -7.47
C SER A 147 12.63 -7.94 -5.95
N GLY A 148 12.89 -9.14 -5.43
CA GLY A 148 13.06 -9.36 -3.99
C GLY A 148 14.23 -8.58 -3.39
N ALA A 149 15.23 -8.21 -4.20
CA ALA A 149 16.33 -7.34 -3.76
C ALA A 149 15.93 -5.85 -3.59
N PHE A 150 14.72 -5.46 -4.02
CA PHE A 150 14.12 -4.16 -3.75
C PHE A 150 13.35 -4.11 -2.43
N LEU A 151 12.95 -5.25 -1.86
CA LEU A 151 12.07 -5.31 -0.69
C LEU A 151 12.63 -4.48 0.48
N LYS A 152 13.83 -4.84 0.97
CA LYS A 152 14.45 -4.18 2.13
C LYS A 152 14.78 -2.70 1.89
N PRO A 153 15.35 -2.28 0.73
CA PRO A 153 15.55 -0.85 0.46
C PRO A 153 14.28 -0.01 0.41
N LEU A 154 13.16 -0.58 -0.07
CA LEU A 154 11.90 0.14 -0.23
C LEU A 154 11.00 0.10 1.01
N SER A 155 11.21 -0.90 1.87
CA SER A 155 10.53 -1.06 3.15
C SER A 155 10.58 0.22 3.99
N GLY A 156 9.46 0.56 4.63
CA GLY A 156 9.38 1.76 5.45
C GLY A 156 7.98 2.00 6.01
N ALA A 157 7.87 3.00 6.89
CA ALA A 157 6.60 3.39 7.48
C ALA A 157 5.58 3.82 6.40
N ASN A 158 4.32 3.44 6.59
CA ASN A 158 3.21 3.69 5.65
C ASN A 158 3.43 3.13 4.24
N ARG A 159 4.32 2.13 4.08
CA ARG A 159 4.56 1.47 2.79
C ARG A 159 4.13 0.02 2.81
N VAL A 160 3.51 -0.39 1.70
CA VAL A 160 3.32 -1.80 1.36
C VAL A 160 4.21 -2.09 0.16
N VAL A 161 5.17 -3.00 0.30
CA VAL A 161 6.08 -3.41 -0.76
C VAL A 161 5.75 -4.84 -1.17
N ILE A 162 5.40 -5.04 -2.44
CA ILE A 162 5.22 -6.35 -3.04
C ILE A 162 6.33 -6.57 -4.06
N THR A 163 6.89 -7.77 -4.03
CA THR A 163 7.89 -8.23 -5.00
C THR A 163 7.42 -9.54 -5.59
N SER A 164 7.70 -9.78 -6.87
CA SER A 164 7.39 -11.06 -7.54
C SER A 164 8.31 -12.19 -7.16
N THR A 165 9.47 -11.87 -6.59
CA THR A 165 10.54 -12.82 -6.30
C THR A 165 11.01 -12.69 -4.86
N LYS A 166 11.53 -13.77 -4.28
CA LYS A 166 11.90 -13.77 -2.85
C LYS A 166 13.26 -13.15 -2.57
N ASN A 167 14.08 -12.96 -3.61
CA ASN A 167 15.41 -12.35 -3.54
C ASN A 167 15.88 -11.95 -4.95
N GLY A 168 17.07 -11.34 -5.04
CA GLY A 168 17.68 -10.96 -6.32
C GLY A 168 18.20 -12.10 -7.19
N MET A 169 18.27 -13.33 -6.69
CA MET A 169 18.80 -14.48 -7.44
C MET A 169 17.75 -15.15 -8.32
N GLU A 170 16.47 -14.82 -8.16
CA GLU A 170 15.38 -15.29 -9.03
C GLU A 170 15.30 -14.42 -10.29
N GLN A 171 16.21 -14.68 -11.23
CA GLN A 171 16.42 -13.86 -12.45
C GLN A 171 15.56 -14.29 -13.64
N ASN A 172 14.81 -15.40 -13.51
CA ASN A 172 13.92 -15.84 -14.58
C ASN A 172 12.75 -14.85 -14.74
N PHE A 173 12.22 -14.79 -15.97
CA PHE A 173 11.08 -13.94 -16.28
C PHE A 173 9.93 -14.14 -15.29
N SER A 174 9.46 -13.03 -14.72
CA SER A 174 8.39 -12.96 -13.73
C SER A 174 7.04 -12.80 -14.40
N ARG A 175 6.11 -13.71 -14.11
CA ARG A 175 4.72 -13.70 -14.61
C ARG A 175 3.73 -13.14 -13.61
N PHE A 176 4.17 -12.94 -12.36
CA PHE A 176 3.34 -12.41 -11.28
C PHE A 176 2.58 -11.12 -11.69
N GLY A 177 3.23 -10.22 -12.44
CA GLY A 177 2.62 -8.96 -12.90
C GLY A 177 1.36 -9.15 -13.74
N ASN A 178 1.30 -10.21 -14.56
CA ASN A 178 0.11 -10.55 -15.32
C ASN A 178 -1.07 -10.82 -14.38
N PHE A 179 -0.88 -11.75 -13.46
CA PHE A 179 -1.93 -12.17 -12.54
C PHE A 179 -2.29 -11.07 -11.54
N PHE A 180 -1.32 -10.29 -11.08
CA PHE A 180 -1.57 -9.17 -10.18
C PHE A 180 -2.48 -8.12 -10.81
N THR A 181 -2.17 -7.67 -12.03
CA THR A 181 -2.99 -6.66 -12.72
C THR A 181 -4.40 -7.17 -13.07
N GLN A 182 -4.58 -8.47 -13.33
CA GLN A 182 -5.91 -9.09 -13.49
C GLN A 182 -6.73 -9.05 -12.19
N ASN A 183 -6.09 -9.38 -11.07
CA ASN A 183 -6.76 -9.54 -9.79
C ASN A 183 -7.06 -8.21 -9.07
N LEU A 184 -6.45 -7.08 -9.47
CA LEU A 184 -6.74 -5.75 -8.90
C LEU A 184 -8.21 -5.29 -9.02
N ALA A 185 -8.95 -5.85 -9.97
CA ALA A 185 -10.35 -5.50 -10.21
C ALA A 185 -11.23 -6.74 -10.44
N SER A 186 -10.74 -7.94 -10.06
CA SER A 186 -11.50 -9.17 -10.20
C SER A 186 -12.28 -9.44 -8.90
N PRO A 187 -13.62 -9.64 -8.99
CA PRO A 187 -14.40 -10.15 -7.86
C PRO A 187 -13.94 -11.52 -7.36
N GLU A 188 -13.23 -12.32 -8.17
CA GLU A 188 -12.70 -13.62 -7.73
C GLU A 188 -11.51 -13.48 -6.77
N ALA A 189 -10.93 -12.28 -6.67
CA ALA A 189 -9.89 -11.95 -5.72
C ALA A 189 -10.45 -11.50 -4.37
N ASP A 190 -11.73 -11.11 -4.27
CA ASP A 190 -12.41 -10.78 -3.01
C ASP A 190 -12.62 -12.06 -2.19
N LEU A 191 -11.67 -12.34 -1.28
CA LEU A 191 -11.60 -13.55 -0.47
C LEU A 191 -12.46 -13.46 0.79
N ASP A 192 -12.71 -12.26 1.31
CA ASP A 192 -13.54 -12.05 2.50
C ASP A 192 -14.97 -11.54 2.21
N GLN A 193 -15.29 -11.32 0.94
CA GLN A 193 -16.62 -10.99 0.39
C GLN A 193 -17.14 -9.63 0.87
N ASP A 194 -16.26 -8.64 0.96
CA ASP A 194 -16.61 -7.27 1.36
C ASP A 194 -16.93 -6.32 0.18
N GLU A 195 -17.08 -6.89 -1.03
CA GLU A 195 -17.41 -6.21 -2.29
C GLU A 195 -16.30 -5.29 -2.82
N GLN A 196 -15.08 -5.47 -2.34
CA GLN A 196 -13.88 -4.81 -2.84
C GLN A 196 -12.71 -5.80 -2.80
N THR A 197 -11.57 -5.38 -3.35
CA THR A 197 -10.37 -6.23 -3.35
C THR A 197 -9.25 -5.45 -2.70
N SER A 198 -8.78 -5.96 -1.57
CA SER A 198 -7.61 -5.42 -0.89
C SER A 198 -6.32 -5.76 -1.63
N LEU A 199 -5.25 -5.01 -1.34
CA LEU A 199 -3.92 -5.29 -1.87
C LEU A 199 -3.39 -6.65 -1.40
N LEU A 200 -3.74 -7.07 -0.17
CA LEU A 200 -3.41 -8.40 0.33
C LEU A 200 -4.07 -9.48 -0.53
N GLU A 201 -5.35 -9.34 -0.83
CA GLU A 201 -6.10 -10.30 -1.64
C GLU A 201 -5.59 -10.38 -3.08
N ALA A 202 -5.35 -9.23 -3.71
CA ALA A 202 -4.74 -9.18 -5.03
C ALA A 202 -3.37 -9.89 -5.04
N PHE A 203 -2.55 -9.69 -4.01
CA PHE A 203 -1.27 -10.40 -3.83
C PHE A 203 -1.46 -11.92 -3.67
N LEU A 204 -2.37 -12.34 -2.79
CA LEU A 204 -2.61 -13.76 -2.50
C LEU A 204 -3.15 -14.50 -3.72
N LYS A 205 -4.13 -13.91 -4.41
CA LYS A 205 -4.74 -14.48 -5.61
C LYS A 205 -3.74 -14.52 -6.76
N ALA A 206 -2.99 -13.44 -7.00
CA ALA A 206 -1.94 -13.42 -8.01
C ALA A 206 -0.83 -14.45 -7.75
N SER A 207 -0.44 -14.62 -6.50
CA SER A 207 0.55 -15.64 -6.11
C SER A 207 0.03 -17.05 -6.36
N LYS A 208 -1.25 -17.32 -6.05
CA LYS A 208 -1.90 -18.61 -6.31
C LYS A 208 -1.99 -18.91 -7.80
N ASP A 209 -2.40 -17.93 -8.61
CA ASP A 209 -2.52 -18.10 -10.06
C ASP A 209 -1.16 -18.28 -10.72
N THR A 210 -0.13 -17.56 -10.24
CA THR A 210 1.26 -17.74 -10.68
C THR A 210 1.74 -19.17 -10.41
N LEU A 211 1.51 -19.69 -9.20
CA LEU A 211 1.87 -21.07 -8.88
C LEU A 211 1.10 -22.07 -9.75
N GLY A 212 -0.21 -21.87 -9.92
CA GLY A 212 -1.07 -22.72 -10.75
C GLY A 212 -0.64 -22.76 -12.22
N PHE A 213 -0.10 -21.66 -12.76
CA PHE A 213 0.52 -21.64 -14.09
C PHE A 213 1.72 -22.58 -14.18
N TYR A 214 2.66 -22.52 -13.24
CA TYR A 214 3.84 -23.40 -13.24
C TYR A 214 3.44 -24.87 -13.07
N GLU A 215 2.52 -25.16 -12.16
CA GLU A 215 2.00 -26.51 -11.92
C GLU A 215 1.32 -27.09 -13.17
N SER A 216 0.43 -26.31 -13.80
CA SER A 216 -0.28 -26.73 -15.02
C SER A 216 0.66 -26.93 -16.20
N ALA A 217 1.76 -26.17 -16.24
CA ALA A 217 2.81 -26.31 -17.26
C ALA A 217 3.81 -27.44 -16.96
N GLY A 218 3.69 -28.15 -15.81
CA GLY A 218 4.65 -29.16 -15.38
C GLY A 218 6.05 -28.60 -15.11
N LYS A 219 6.14 -27.33 -14.70
CA LYS A 219 7.41 -26.60 -14.47
C LYS A 219 7.59 -26.28 -12.99
N LEU A 220 8.84 -26.18 -12.56
CA LEU A 220 9.17 -25.65 -11.24
C LEU A 220 8.94 -24.13 -11.22
N ALA A 221 8.35 -23.63 -10.14
CA ALA A 221 8.18 -22.19 -9.93
C ALA A 221 9.54 -21.50 -9.80
N THR A 222 9.78 -20.48 -10.63
CA THR A 222 11.03 -19.72 -10.66
C THR A 222 10.93 -18.34 -10.00
N GLU A 223 9.75 -17.99 -9.52
CA GLU A 223 9.43 -16.72 -8.87
C GLU A 223 8.58 -17.00 -7.63
N HIS A 224 8.88 -16.31 -6.52
CA HIS A 224 8.18 -16.50 -5.26
C HIS A 224 7.90 -15.15 -4.61
N ALA A 225 6.67 -14.65 -4.81
CA ALA A 225 6.31 -13.32 -4.35
C ALA A 225 6.37 -13.17 -2.82
N LEU A 226 6.72 -11.95 -2.39
CA LEU A 226 6.74 -11.52 -0.99
C LEU A 226 5.97 -10.20 -0.83
N ILE A 227 5.40 -10.01 0.36
CA ILE A 227 4.78 -8.76 0.80
C ILE A 227 5.42 -8.30 2.11
N ASP A 228 5.75 -7.02 2.22
CA ASP A 228 6.15 -6.35 3.47
C ASP A 228 5.26 -5.12 3.63
N ASP A 229 4.51 -5.04 4.72
CA ASP A 229 3.60 -3.93 4.99
C ASP A 229 3.80 -3.27 6.36
N ASN A 230 4.83 -3.74 7.09
CA ASN A 230 5.11 -3.30 8.45
C ASN A 230 6.43 -2.52 8.55
N GLY A 231 7.27 -2.55 7.51
CA GLY A 231 8.49 -1.76 7.42
C GLY A 231 9.73 -2.41 8.04
N ASP A 232 9.70 -3.71 8.36
CA ASP A 232 10.83 -4.43 8.95
C ASP A 232 11.81 -5.01 7.91
N GLY A 233 11.42 -5.00 6.63
CA GLY A 233 12.21 -5.51 5.51
C GLY A 233 12.25 -7.05 5.42
N TYR A 234 11.38 -7.75 6.15
CA TYR A 234 11.26 -9.21 6.16
C TYR A 234 9.92 -9.64 5.55
N GLY A 235 9.90 -9.79 4.23
CA GLY A 235 8.66 -10.08 3.51
C GLY A 235 8.05 -11.43 3.87
N THR A 236 6.74 -11.43 4.01
CA THR A 236 5.91 -12.61 4.22
C THR A 236 5.53 -13.28 2.89
N ARG A 237 5.55 -14.62 2.87
CA ARG A 237 5.11 -15.43 1.72
C ARG A 237 3.60 -15.66 1.73
N PRO A 238 2.96 -15.85 0.56
CA PRO A 238 1.52 -16.12 0.46
C PRO A 238 1.07 -17.38 1.21
N ASP A 239 1.94 -18.38 1.35
CA ASP A 239 1.62 -19.64 2.06
C ASP A 239 1.55 -19.50 3.59
N PHE A 240 1.78 -18.30 4.13
CA PHE A 240 1.54 -17.97 5.54
C PHE A 240 0.07 -17.68 5.81
N PHE A 241 -0.73 -17.45 4.77
CA PHE A 241 -2.12 -17.05 4.89
C PHE A 241 -3.10 -18.19 4.56
N ARG A 242 -4.26 -18.17 5.21
CA ARG A 242 -5.45 -18.96 4.85
C ARG A 242 -6.61 -17.98 4.71
N GLY A 243 -7.05 -17.75 3.48
CA GLY A 243 -7.80 -16.52 3.17
C GLY A 243 -6.93 -15.30 3.48
N VAL A 244 -7.51 -14.26 4.07
CA VAL A 244 -6.77 -13.07 4.53
C VAL A 244 -6.07 -13.23 5.88
N ARG A 245 -6.23 -14.38 6.56
CA ARG A 245 -5.69 -14.58 7.92
C ARG A 245 -4.31 -15.23 7.91
N ALA A 246 -3.35 -14.61 8.59
CA ALA A 246 -2.06 -15.22 8.89
C ALA A 246 -2.22 -16.44 9.83
N THR A 247 -1.67 -17.58 9.43
CA THR A 247 -1.77 -18.86 10.17
C THR A 247 -0.42 -19.44 10.59
N LYS A 248 0.68 -18.95 10.02
CA LYS A 248 2.04 -19.34 10.37
C LYS A 248 2.71 -18.28 11.22
N LYS A 249 3.76 -18.67 11.94
CA LYS A 249 4.63 -17.76 12.70
C LYS A 249 5.96 -17.60 11.98
N ALA A 250 6.52 -16.40 11.97
CA ALA A 250 7.87 -16.18 11.47
C ALA A 250 8.88 -16.88 12.39
N ARG A 251 9.92 -17.47 11.80
CA ARG A 251 10.94 -18.23 12.57
C ARG A 251 11.74 -17.36 13.52
N GLY A 252 11.89 -16.07 13.25
CA GLY A 252 12.64 -15.11 14.09
C GLY A 252 11.77 -14.23 14.98
N GLY A 253 10.47 -14.54 15.13
CA GLY A 253 9.55 -13.74 15.93
C GLY A 253 9.15 -12.41 15.28
N GLN A 254 9.49 -12.19 14.01
CA GLN A 254 8.95 -11.07 13.22
C GLN A 254 7.42 -11.13 13.16
N SER A 255 6.80 -9.95 13.06
CA SER A 255 5.38 -9.85 12.77
C SER A 255 5.10 -10.41 11.38
N ILE A 256 3.91 -10.98 11.19
CA ILE A 256 3.47 -11.38 9.85
C ILE A 256 2.82 -10.16 9.19
N ASP A 257 3.21 -9.91 7.94
CA ASP A 257 2.62 -8.84 7.14
C ASP A 257 1.16 -9.14 6.78
N GLY A 258 0.49 -8.16 6.18
CA GLY A 258 -0.80 -8.30 5.54
C GLY A 258 -1.88 -7.44 6.18
N LEU A 259 -1.71 -7.01 7.43
CA LEU A 259 -2.71 -6.19 8.12
C LEU A 259 -2.92 -4.82 7.45
N ARG A 260 -1.83 -4.15 7.06
CA ARG A 260 -1.92 -2.87 6.36
C ARG A 260 -2.31 -3.06 4.90
N ALA A 261 -1.82 -4.11 4.25
CA ALA A 261 -2.20 -4.44 2.88
C ALA A 261 -3.69 -4.82 2.74
N HIS A 262 -4.29 -5.43 3.77
CA HIS A 262 -5.72 -5.75 3.83
C HIS A 262 -6.59 -4.48 3.86
N GLN A 263 -6.10 -3.37 4.39
CA GLN A 263 -6.82 -2.08 4.40
C GLN A 263 -6.62 -1.27 3.11
N PHE A 264 -5.75 -1.73 2.20
CA PHE A 264 -5.33 -0.95 1.05
C PHE A 264 -6.15 -1.31 -0.19
N HIS A 265 -7.14 -0.49 -0.51
CA HIS A 265 -8.10 -0.74 -1.59
C HIS A 265 -7.93 0.26 -2.73
N LEU A 266 -7.74 -0.25 -3.96
CA LEU A 266 -7.66 0.61 -5.14
C LEU A 266 -9.06 0.99 -5.64
N ILE A 267 -9.92 -0.02 -5.81
CA ILE A 267 -11.34 0.16 -6.13
C ILE A 267 -12.11 -0.06 -4.83
N ARG A 268 -12.69 1.01 -4.32
CA ARG A 268 -13.46 1.01 -3.08
C ARG A 268 -14.89 0.53 -3.35
N SER A 269 -15.46 -0.23 -2.41
CA SER A 269 -16.89 -0.59 -2.43
C SER A 269 -17.77 0.67 -2.32
N GLU A 270 -19.07 0.52 -2.58
CA GLU A 270 -20.00 1.65 -2.44
C GLU A 270 -20.04 2.19 -1.01
N PHE A 271 -19.90 1.31 -0.03
CA PHE A 271 -19.81 1.69 1.38
C PHE A 271 -18.53 2.48 1.64
N GLU A 272 -17.37 1.99 1.20
CA GLU A 272 -16.08 2.66 1.41
C GLU A 272 -15.96 4.00 0.71
N ALA A 273 -16.57 4.13 -0.47
CA ALA A 273 -16.56 5.35 -1.25
C ALA A 273 -17.34 6.50 -0.56
N LYS A 274 -18.26 6.19 0.36
CA LYS A 274 -19.03 7.20 1.12
C LYS A 274 -18.25 7.76 2.31
N LEU A 275 -17.27 7.03 2.81
CA LEU A 275 -16.47 7.46 3.96
C LEU A 275 -15.52 8.61 3.56
N SER A 276 -15.31 9.57 4.47
CA SER A 276 -14.27 10.58 4.27
C SER A 276 -12.87 9.95 4.42
N PRO A 277 -11.81 10.54 3.82
CA PRO A 277 -10.44 10.11 4.05
C PRO A 277 -10.08 10.00 5.53
N GLU A 278 -10.51 10.96 6.34
CA GLU A 278 -10.20 11.05 7.76
C GLU A 278 -10.90 9.94 8.55
N VAL A 279 -12.16 9.66 8.23
CA VAL A 279 -12.91 8.55 8.85
C VAL A 279 -12.26 7.21 8.52
N ARG A 280 -11.86 7.00 7.25
CA ARG A 280 -11.15 5.76 6.87
C ARG A 280 -9.80 5.65 7.58
N ALA A 281 -9.01 6.72 7.60
CA ALA A 281 -7.71 6.71 8.28
C ALA A 281 -7.86 6.40 9.79
N GLU A 282 -8.89 6.95 10.44
CA GLU A 282 -9.16 6.66 11.85
C GLU A 282 -9.65 5.23 12.07
N ARG A 283 -10.53 4.71 11.20
CA ARG A 283 -10.95 3.30 11.24
C ARG A 283 -9.75 2.38 11.07
N ASP A 284 -8.95 2.59 10.02
CA ASP A 284 -7.78 1.78 9.71
C ASP A 284 -6.82 1.74 10.91
N ARG A 285 -6.60 2.90 11.55
CA ARG A 285 -5.78 3.02 12.77
C ARG A 285 -6.33 2.18 13.92
N LEU A 286 -7.65 2.21 14.14
CA LEU A 286 -8.31 1.47 15.22
C LEU A 286 -8.27 -0.04 14.96
N GLU A 287 -8.53 -0.48 13.74
CA GLU A 287 -8.46 -1.90 13.35
C GLU A 287 -7.04 -2.46 13.52
N LEU A 288 -6.02 -1.72 13.06
CA LEU A 288 -4.62 -2.10 13.30
C LEU A 288 -4.30 -2.14 14.79
N ALA A 289 -4.85 -1.23 15.60
CA ALA A 289 -4.69 -1.25 17.05
C ALA A 289 -5.36 -2.48 17.67
N VAL A 290 -6.54 -2.89 17.18
CA VAL A 290 -7.22 -4.11 17.61
C VAL A 290 -6.37 -5.35 17.29
N GLU A 291 -5.85 -5.46 16.08
CA GLU A 291 -5.02 -6.62 15.69
C GLU A 291 -3.70 -6.69 16.45
N ARG A 292 -3.04 -5.54 16.66
CA ARG A 292 -1.86 -5.46 17.54
C ARG A 292 -2.21 -5.81 18.99
N HIS A 293 -3.40 -5.42 19.47
CA HIS A 293 -3.84 -5.78 20.82
C HIS A 293 -4.08 -7.29 20.94
N ARG A 294 -4.77 -7.89 19.96
CA ARG A 294 -5.03 -9.33 19.86
C ARG A 294 -3.76 -10.16 19.86
N SER A 295 -2.72 -9.74 19.13
CA SER A 295 -1.44 -10.46 19.07
C SER A 295 -0.72 -10.54 20.42
N ARG A 296 -0.97 -9.57 21.32
CA ARG A 296 -0.40 -9.54 22.68
C ARG A 296 -1.15 -10.42 23.68
N LYS A 297 -2.34 -10.95 23.35
CA LYS A 297 -3.17 -11.77 24.26
C LYS A 297 -2.38 -12.83 25.04
N PRO A 298 -1.48 -13.62 24.42
CA PRO A 298 -0.73 -14.66 25.14
C PRO A 298 0.18 -14.14 26.28
N HIS A 299 0.47 -12.84 26.30
CA HIS A 299 1.39 -12.19 27.24
C HIS A 299 0.68 -11.17 28.15
N MET A 300 -0.66 -11.16 28.18
CA MET A 300 -1.46 -10.21 28.95
C MET A 300 -2.36 -10.92 29.96
N LYS A 301 -2.64 -10.25 31.09
CA LYS A 301 -3.68 -10.71 32.03
C LYS A 301 -5.06 -10.57 31.37
N GLU A 302 -5.92 -11.55 31.59
CA GLU A 302 -7.22 -11.66 30.90
C GLU A 302 -8.12 -10.44 31.11
N ASP A 303 -8.29 -9.97 32.36
CA ASP A 303 -9.10 -8.79 32.67
C ASP A 303 -8.57 -7.52 31.99
N LEU A 304 -7.24 -7.35 31.97
CA LEU A 304 -6.59 -6.21 31.33
C LEU A 304 -6.77 -6.26 29.81
N TYR A 305 -6.63 -7.45 29.22
CA TYR A 305 -6.84 -7.68 27.80
C TYR A 305 -8.26 -7.29 27.39
N TYR A 306 -9.29 -7.81 28.05
CA TYR A 306 -10.66 -7.49 27.66
C TYR A 306 -11.02 -6.02 27.93
N SER A 307 -10.53 -5.41 29.02
CA SER A 307 -10.77 -3.98 29.30
C SER A 307 -10.15 -3.05 28.24
N GLU A 308 -8.94 -3.35 27.76
CA GLU A 308 -8.30 -2.59 26.69
C GLU A 308 -8.99 -2.83 25.33
N LEU A 309 -9.31 -4.10 25.03
CA LEU A 309 -10.01 -4.45 23.79
C LEU A 309 -11.40 -3.80 23.72
N GLU A 310 -12.17 -3.80 24.82
CA GLU A 310 -13.48 -3.17 24.90
C GLU A 310 -13.40 -1.68 24.52
N LYS A 311 -12.40 -0.95 25.05
CA LYS A 311 -12.21 0.48 24.70
C LYS A 311 -11.98 0.68 23.20
N LEU A 312 -11.16 -0.16 22.57
CA LEU A 312 -10.91 -0.09 21.13
C LEU A 312 -12.19 -0.39 20.34
N MET A 313 -12.91 -1.46 20.69
CA MET A 313 -14.13 -1.88 20.00
C MET A 313 -15.27 -0.85 20.17
N VAL A 314 -15.43 -0.26 21.35
CA VAL A 314 -16.41 0.80 21.61
C VAL A 314 -16.09 2.06 20.79
N THR A 315 -14.82 2.46 20.72
CA THR A 315 -14.42 3.60 19.87
C THR A 315 -14.68 3.32 18.39
N LEU A 316 -14.38 2.10 17.92
CA LEU A 316 -14.67 1.68 16.55
C LEU A 316 -16.19 1.71 16.28
N ALA A 317 -17.00 1.16 17.18
CA ALA A 317 -18.46 1.18 17.06
C ALA A 317 -19.04 2.61 17.01
N LYS A 318 -18.50 3.52 17.83
CA LYS A 318 -18.89 4.94 17.80
C LYS A 318 -18.53 5.61 16.48
N LEU A 319 -17.38 5.26 15.89
CA LEU A 319 -16.98 5.76 14.58
C LEU A 319 -18.00 5.33 13.51
N TYR A 320 -18.37 4.05 13.46
CA TYR A 320 -19.40 3.55 12.54
C TYR A 320 -20.77 4.20 12.76
N ALA A 321 -21.21 4.32 14.02
CA ALA A 321 -22.48 4.98 14.33
C ALA A 321 -22.51 6.45 13.84
N SER A 322 -21.40 7.18 13.98
CA SER A 322 -21.31 8.57 13.50
C SER A 322 -21.44 8.70 11.98
N VAL A 323 -20.96 7.69 11.24
CA VAL A 323 -21.12 7.64 9.77
C VAL A 323 -22.59 7.45 9.41
N GLU A 324 -23.28 6.53 10.08
CA GLU A 324 -24.71 6.27 9.81
C GLU A 324 -25.60 7.47 10.12
N GLU A 325 -25.31 8.20 11.21
CA GLU A 325 -26.05 9.41 11.58
C GLU A 325 -25.89 10.52 10.54
N VAL A 326 -24.65 10.77 10.08
CA VAL A 326 -24.37 11.75 9.01
C VAL A 326 -25.10 11.39 7.72
N GLU A 327 -25.21 10.11 7.38
CA GLU A 327 -25.94 9.66 6.19
C GLU A 327 -27.46 9.83 6.33
N LYS A 328 -28.02 9.56 7.52
CA LYS A 328 -29.44 9.83 7.80
C LYS A 328 -29.77 11.32 7.68
N ASP A 329 -28.92 12.19 8.22
CA ASP A 329 -29.11 13.63 8.15
C ASP A 329 -29.05 14.17 6.70
N LYS A 330 -28.13 13.65 5.87
CA LYS A 330 -28.08 13.98 4.44
C LYS A 330 -29.30 13.49 3.67
N ALA A 331 -29.85 12.33 4.02
CA ALA A 331 -31.06 11.79 3.40
C ALA A 331 -32.29 12.62 3.75
N VAL A 332 -32.40 13.12 4.98
CA VAL A 332 -33.49 14.01 5.42
C VAL A 332 -33.36 15.41 4.80
N ALA A 333 -32.14 15.89 4.53
CA ALA A 333 -31.88 17.22 3.98
C ALA A 333 -32.04 17.36 2.45
N LYS A 334 -32.28 16.27 1.69
CA LYS A 334 -32.69 16.34 0.28
C LYS A 334 -34.23 16.33 0.21
N PRO A 335 -34.93 17.48 0.09
CA PRO A 335 -36.35 17.46 -0.20
C PRO A 335 -36.54 16.84 -1.59
N GLU A 336 -37.56 15.98 -1.73
CA GLU A 336 -38.01 15.44 -3.01
C GLU A 336 -38.25 16.59 -3.99
N SER A 337 -37.30 16.84 -4.90
CA SER A 337 -37.53 17.68 -6.06
C SER A 337 -38.43 16.88 -7.02
N LYS A 338 -39.74 17.10 -6.91
CA LYS A 338 -40.73 16.72 -7.91
C LYS A 338 -40.57 17.51 -9.19
#